data_AF-A0A1A8HTU3-F1
#
_entry.id   AF-A0A1A8HTU3-F1
#
_cell.length_a   1.000
_cell.length_b   1.000
_cell.length_c   1.000
_cell.angle_alpha   90.00
_cell.angle_beta   90.00
_cell.angle_gamma   90.00
#
_symmetry.space_group_name_H-M   'P 1'
#
loop_
_entity.id
_entity.type
_entity.pdbx_description
1 polymer ?
#
loop_
_entity_poly.entity_id
_entity_poly.type
_entity_poly.pdbx_seq_one_letter_code
_entity_poly.pdbx_strand_id
1 'polypeptide(L)'
;MSRNGDVGQNIILEKTHEFFQMCDTENKGFITRRDMQRLNGELPLSAEELENVFDSLDSDSNGYLTLNEFSSGFSAFLFGRRISVEGDAREKNT
;
A
#
# COMPACT_ATOMS: atom_id res chain seq x y z
N MET A 1 31.43 -10.62 7.83
CA MET A 1 30.11 -11.16 8.22
C MET A 1 29.07 -10.28 7.56
N SER A 2 28.57 -10.66 6.38
CA SER A 2 27.72 -9.77 5.57
C SER A 2 26.58 -10.56 4.96
N ARG A 3 25.64 -10.99 5.80
CA ARG A 3 24.33 -11.51 5.40
C ARG A 3 23.40 -11.20 6.56
N ASN A 4 22.21 -10.68 6.26
CA ASN A 4 21.05 -10.43 7.14
C ASN A 4 20.52 -8.98 7.02
N GLY A 5 20.55 -8.38 5.82
CA GLY A 5 19.82 -7.13 5.53
C GLY A 5 18.65 -7.29 4.55
N ASP A 6 18.55 -8.45 3.90
CA ASP A 6 17.98 -8.53 2.56
C ASP A 6 16.60 -9.21 2.50
N VAL A 7 16.14 -9.80 3.60
CA VAL A 7 14.90 -10.60 3.65
C VAL A 7 13.65 -9.72 3.78
N GLY A 8 13.75 -8.59 4.49
CA GLY A 8 12.61 -7.67 4.67
C GLY A 8 12.26 -6.89 3.40
N GLN A 9 13.27 -6.50 2.63
CA GLN A 9 13.10 -5.70 1.40
C GLN A 9 12.34 -6.48 0.31
N ASN A 10 12.57 -7.78 0.19
CA ASN A 10 11.95 -8.61 -0.85
C ASN A 10 10.45 -8.79 -0.61
N ILE A 11 10.06 -9.12 0.63
CA ILE A 11 8.64 -9.32 1.01
C ILE A 11 7.85 -8.02 0.80
N ILE A 12 8.45 -6.87 1.10
CA ILE A 12 7.79 -5.56 0.94
C ILE A 12 7.64 -5.20 -0.53
N LEU A 13 8.64 -5.52 -1.37
CA LEU A 13 8.53 -5.34 -2.81
C LEU A 13 7.40 -6.20 -3.39
N GLU A 14 7.31 -7.46 -2.98
CA GLU A 14 6.26 -8.39 -3.42
C GLU A 14 4.87 -7.90 -2.99
N LYS A 15 4.70 -7.58 -1.70
CA LYS A 15 3.45 -7.02 -1.14
C LYS A 15 3.01 -5.75 -1.87
N THR A 16 3.96 -4.86 -2.14
CA THR A 16 3.72 -3.62 -2.88
C THR A 16 3.23 -3.93 -4.29
N HIS A 17 3.85 -4.89 -4.98
CA HIS A 17 3.49 -5.25 -6.35
C HIS A 17 2.09 -5.89 -6.41
N GLU A 18 1.77 -6.78 -5.47
CA GLU A 18 0.43 -7.37 -5.35
C GLU A 18 -0.63 -6.28 -5.14
N PHE A 19 -0.35 -5.33 -4.24
CA PHE A 19 -1.27 -4.23 -3.97
C PHE A 19 -1.43 -3.32 -5.18
N PHE A 20 -0.32 -3.04 -5.87
CA PHE A 20 -0.33 -2.23 -7.08
C PHE A 20 -1.24 -2.85 -8.15
N GLN A 21 -1.14 -4.16 -8.36
CA GLN A 21 -2.00 -4.90 -9.29
C GLN A 21 -3.47 -4.94 -8.84
N MET A 22 -3.71 -5.01 -7.53
CA MET A 22 -5.06 -4.96 -6.97
C MET A 22 -5.73 -3.62 -7.23
N CYS A 23 -4.96 -2.52 -7.18
CA CYS A 23 -5.43 -1.18 -7.51
C CYS A 23 -5.59 -1.01 -9.03
N ASP A 24 -4.54 -1.35 -9.78
CA ASP A 24 -4.45 -1.20 -11.23
C ASP A 24 -5.05 -2.41 -11.97
N THR A 25 -6.36 -2.62 -11.77
CA THR A 25 -7.14 -3.66 -12.45
C THR A 25 -7.08 -3.57 -13.99
N GLU A 26 -6.79 -2.39 -14.53
CA GLU A 26 -6.69 -2.14 -15.96
C GLU A 26 -5.26 -2.31 -16.51
N ASN A 27 -4.27 -2.64 -15.66
CA ASN A 27 -2.85 -2.75 -16.03
C ASN A 27 -2.34 -1.51 -16.81
N LYS A 28 -2.76 -0.32 -16.38
CA LYS A 28 -2.35 0.97 -16.93
C LYS A 28 -0.88 1.28 -16.62
N GLY A 29 -0.33 0.68 -15.57
CA GLY A 29 1.01 0.97 -15.03
C GLY A 29 1.03 2.17 -14.08
N PHE A 30 -0.14 2.69 -13.70
CA PHE A 30 -0.30 3.76 -12.71
C PHE A 30 -1.66 3.66 -12.01
N ILE A 31 -1.71 4.09 -10.76
CA ILE A 31 -2.93 4.10 -9.92
C ILE A 31 -3.47 5.52 -9.89
N THR A 32 -4.72 5.73 -10.24
CA THR A 32 -5.39 7.03 -10.08
C THR A 32 -6.17 7.11 -8.77
N ARG A 33 -6.59 8.31 -8.36
CA ARG A 33 -7.50 8.47 -7.21
C ARG A 33 -8.77 7.60 -7.32
N ARG A 34 -9.27 7.39 -8.54
CA ARG A 34 -10.42 6.51 -8.78
C ARG A 34 -10.11 5.04 -8.50
N ASP A 35 -8.91 4.59 -8.84
CA ASP A 35 -8.46 3.22 -8.57
C ASP A 35 -8.30 3.00 -7.06
N MET A 36 -7.74 3.98 -6.33
CA MET A 36 -7.71 3.96 -4.85
C MET A 36 -9.12 3.93 -4.24
N GLN A 37 -10.04 4.77 -4.73
CA GLN A 37 -11.41 4.81 -4.21
C GLN A 37 -12.17 3.50 -4.41
N ARG A 38 -11.81 2.69 -5.41
CA ARG A 38 -12.37 1.34 -5.56
C ARG A 38 -11.98 0.40 -4.41
N LEU A 39 -10.85 0.64 -3.76
CA LEU A 39 -10.38 -0.14 -2.62
C LEU A 39 -11.14 0.15 -1.31
N ASN A 40 -11.97 1.19 -1.27
CA ASN A 40 -12.81 1.53 -0.11
C ASN A 40 -13.76 0.38 0.29
N GLY A 41 -13.95 -0.63 -0.57
CA GLY A 41 -14.67 -1.87 -0.25
C GLY A 41 -13.78 -3.11 -0.05
N GLU A 42 -12.55 -3.09 -0.55
CA GLU A 42 -11.61 -4.23 -0.48
C GLU A 42 -10.71 -4.14 0.75
N LEU A 43 -10.53 -2.94 1.30
CA LEU A 43 -9.72 -2.66 2.47
C LEU A 43 -10.58 -2.06 3.57
N PRO A 44 -10.21 -2.28 4.85
CA PRO A 44 -10.86 -1.63 5.99
C PRO A 44 -10.42 -0.16 6.14
N LEU A 45 -10.36 0.58 5.03
CA LEU A 45 -9.97 2.00 4.98
C LEU A 45 -11.09 2.82 4.37
N SER A 46 -11.35 3.99 4.93
CA SER A 46 -12.35 4.94 4.40
C SER A 46 -11.81 5.69 3.17
N ALA A 47 -12.70 6.20 2.32
CA ALA A 47 -12.33 6.95 1.13
C ALA A 47 -11.41 8.15 1.44
N GLU A 48 -11.64 8.82 2.57
CA GLU A 48 -10.79 9.92 3.06
C GLU A 48 -9.40 9.41 3.47
N GLU A 49 -9.30 8.25 4.12
CA GLU A 49 -8.00 7.66 4.45
C GLU A 49 -7.23 7.20 3.21
N LEU A 50 -7.93 6.61 2.24
CA LEU A 50 -7.35 6.24 0.94
C LEU A 50 -6.84 7.48 0.19
N GLU A 51 -7.56 8.59 0.28
CA GLU A 51 -7.15 9.86 -0.32
C GLU A 51 -5.93 10.44 0.39
N ASN A 52 -5.88 10.40 1.73
CA ASN A 52 -4.69 10.80 2.50
C ASN A 52 -3.47 9.92 2.20
N VAL A 53 -3.68 8.61 2.04
CA VAL A 53 -2.61 7.68 1.63
C VAL A 53 -2.15 8.01 0.22
N PHE A 54 -3.08 8.22 -0.72
CA PHE A 54 -2.74 8.60 -2.09
C PHE A 54 -1.92 9.88 -2.12
N ASP A 55 -2.36 10.92 -1.42
CA ASP A 55 -1.68 12.21 -1.36
C ASP A 55 -0.28 12.09 -0.73
N SER A 56 -0.14 11.23 0.29
CA SER A 56 1.15 10.93 0.91
C SER A 56 2.12 10.19 -0.02
N LEU A 57 1.59 9.42 -0.98
CA LEU A 57 2.37 8.68 -1.96
C LEU A 57 2.66 9.54 -3.22
N ASP A 58 1.74 10.44 -3.59
CA ASP A 58 1.79 11.30 -4.78
C ASP A 58 2.69 12.51 -4.53
N SER A 59 4.00 12.25 -4.46
CA SER A 59 5.00 13.27 -4.16
C SER A 59 5.09 14.36 -5.24
N ASP A 60 4.74 14.04 -6.49
CA ASP A 60 4.70 14.99 -7.60
C ASP A 60 3.34 15.70 -7.72
N SER A 61 2.32 15.25 -6.97
CA SER A 61 0.95 15.77 -7.00
C SER A 61 0.37 15.81 -8.43
N ASN A 62 0.71 14.82 -9.25
CA ASN A 62 0.28 14.73 -10.64
C ASN A 62 -1.09 14.04 -10.78
N GLY A 63 -1.61 13.48 -9.68
CA GLY A 63 -2.91 12.80 -9.64
C GLY A 63 -2.86 11.32 -10.05
N TYR A 64 -1.68 10.73 -10.21
CA TYR A 64 -1.47 9.31 -10.48
C TYR A 64 -0.19 8.78 -9.80
N LEU A 65 -0.29 7.61 -9.17
CA LEU A 65 0.86 6.94 -8.57
C LEU A 65 1.48 6.00 -9.57
N THR A 66 2.69 6.28 -10.02
CA THR A 66 3.49 5.31 -10.76
C THR A 66 3.95 4.18 -9.84
N LEU A 67 4.34 3.03 -10.41
CA LEU A 67 4.90 1.91 -9.65
C LEU A 67 6.09 2.36 -8.77
N ASN A 68 6.87 3.33 -9.23
CA ASN A 68 8.02 3.83 -8.49
C ASN A 68 7.60 4.68 -7.28
N GLU A 69 6.65 5.60 -7.45
CA GLU A 69 6.10 6.42 -6.36
C GLU A 69 5.37 5.54 -5.35
N PHE A 70 4.57 4.60 -5.83
CA PHE A 70 3.88 3.64 -4.98
C PHE A 70 4.89 2.79 -4.21
N SER A 71 5.88 2.17 -4.85
CA SER A 71 6.83 1.30 -4.13
C SER A 71 7.74 2.05 -3.17
N SER A 72 8.22 3.24 -3.54
CA SER A 72 9.06 4.05 -2.67
C SER A 72 8.27 4.65 -1.51
N GLY A 73 7.07 5.17 -1.76
CA GLY A 73 6.22 5.75 -0.73
C GLY A 73 5.59 4.69 0.18
N PHE A 74 5.15 3.56 -0.37
CA PHE A 74 4.50 2.48 0.39
C PHE A 74 5.50 1.72 1.24
N SER A 75 6.73 1.51 0.75
CA SER A 75 7.80 0.98 1.59
C SER A 75 8.11 1.95 2.74
N ALA A 76 8.30 3.24 2.48
CA ALA A 76 8.51 4.25 3.53
C ALA A 76 7.35 4.29 4.54
N PHE A 77 6.11 4.16 4.06
CA PHE A 77 4.91 4.09 4.89
C PHE A 77 4.86 2.82 5.76
N LEU A 78 5.18 1.64 5.21
CA LEU A 78 5.26 0.36 5.93
C LEU A 78 6.44 0.28 6.92
N PHE A 79 7.56 0.93 6.61
CA PHE A 79 8.72 1.01 7.50
C PHE A 79 8.52 2.05 8.61
N GLY A 80 7.83 3.15 8.32
CA GLY A 80 7.55 4.24 9.27
C GLY A 80 6.33 3.97 10.16
N ARG A 81 5.30 3.34 9.62
CA ARG A 81 4.16 2.80 10.37
C ARG A 81 4.28 1.28 10.30
N ARG A 82 4.51 0.64 11.44
CA ARG A 82 4.09 -0.76 11.59
C ARG A 82 2.59 -0.80 11.29
N ILE A 83 2.21 -1.04 10.04
CA ILE A 83 0.86 -1.45 9.71
C ILE A 83 0.74 -2.79 10.42
N SER A 84 0.14 -2.78 11.61
CA SER A 84 -0.40 -3.99 12.21
C SER A 84 -1.47 -4.46 11.24
N VAL A 85 -1.07 -5.25 10.24
CA VAL A 85 -1.96 -6.23 9.64
C VAL A 85 -2.20 -7.24 10.76
N GLU A 86 -3.03 -6.86 11.73
CA GLU A 86 -3.64 -7.78 12.67
C GLU A 86 -4.66 -8.58 11.86
N GLY A 87 -4.16 -9.67 11.26
CA GLY A 87 -4.98 -10.83 11.02
C GLY A 87 -5.19 -11.52 12.37
N ASP A 88 -6.39 -11.32 12.92
CA ASP A 88 -7.18 -12.13 13.86
C ASP A 88 -6.48 -12.96 14.95
N ALA A 89 -6.80 -12.65 16.23
CA ALA A 89 -7.08 -13.67 17.26
C ALA A 89 -7.87 -13.12 18.49
N ARG A 90 -9.18 -13.47 18.56
CA ARG A 90 -9.98 -13.87 19.77
C ARG A 90 -10.28 -12.77 20.83
N GLU A 91 -11.48 -12.56 21.37
CA GLU A 91 -12.47 -13.47 21.98
C GLU A 91 -13.86 -12.80 22.10
N LYS A 92 -14.94 -13.51 21.78
CA LYS A 92 -16.30 -13.14 22.21
C LYS A 92 -16.41 -13.47 23.71
N ASN A 93 -16.40 -12.45 24.58
CA ASN A 93 -16.67 -12.65 26.00
C ASN A 93 -18.19 -12.58 26.23
N THR A 94 -18.78 -13.76 26.48
CA THR A 94 -20.10 -13.96 27.09
C THR A 94 -20.13 -13.43 28.53
#